data_AF-A0A397F4V8-F1
#
_entry.id   AF-A0A397F4V8-F1
#
_cell.length_a   1.000
_cell.length_b   1.000
_cell.length_c   1.000
_cell.angle_alpha   90.00
_cell.angle_beta   90.00
_cell.angle_gamma   90.00
#
_symmetry.space_group_name_H-M   'P 1'
#
loop_
_entity.id
_entity.type
_entity.pdbx_description
1 polymer ?
#
loop_
_entity_poly.entity_id
_entity_poly.type
_entity_poly.pdbx_seq_one_letter_code
_entity_poly.pdbx_strand_id
1 'polypeptide(L)'
;MVQYHFVALAAAATAVTAKISVQVHRNLEVAKQSNVVVKFYSDEAHDTHRRRLKAGASRTETIESLVDSLKEHTNTSQASVKSLLANQVESTAVEVATTWIDCSMYINNAPDDLVQKIAALPEVESIYEPVAMALDETKSDDIPASAVNEVIEWGIEKIQAPALWANGIKGDGVVVANIDTGVRYTHEALKSNWRSEYGWFDPYDKTELPNDRWGHGTHVMGTMVGTQGIGVAPNAKWIACKGCNYVCQQHMLVKCAEFLLCPHDKDGNNPDCSKAPHVINNSWGAHGTK
;
A
#
# COMPACT_ATOMS: atom_id res chain seq x y z
N MET A 1 -37.63 28.73 20.77
CA MET A 1 -37.24 27.98 19.55
C MET A 1 -35.88 28.41 18.96
N VAL A 2 -35.33 29.57 19.34
CA VAL A 2 -34.05 30.10 18.84
C VAL A 2 -32.82 29.44 19.48
N GLN A 3 -32.89 29.07 20.76
CA GLN A 3 -31.73 28.53 21.50
C GLN A 3 -31.32 27.10 21.10
N TYR A 4 -32.28 26.28 20.63
CA TYR A 4 -31.99 24.93 20.12
C TYR A 4 -31.28 24.92 18.76
N HIS A 5 -31.52 25.94 17.93
CA HIS A 5 -30.86 26.07 16.62
C HIS A 5 -29.37 26.41 16.77
N PHE A 6 -28.99 27.29 17.71
CA PHE A 6 -27.59 27.65 17.93
C PHE A 6 -26.75 26.51 18.51
N VAL A 7 -27.33 25.68 19.38
CA VAL A 7 -26.63 24.51 19.96
C VAL A 7 -26.38 23.43 18.90
N ALA A 8 -27.36 23.16 18.03
CA ALA A 8 -27.21 22.19 16.94
C ALA A 8 -26.17 22.65 15.89
N LEU A 9 -26.15 23.94 15.54
CA LEU A 9 -25.14 24.51 14.63
C LEU A 9 -23.73 24.49 15.21
N ALA A 10 -23.57 24.82 16.50
CA ALA A 10 -22.27 24.76 17.17
C ALA A 10 -21.75 23.31 17.25
N ALA A 11 -22.61 22.34 17.58
CA ALA A 11 -22.25 20.92 17.63
C ALA A 11 -21.85 20.36 16.25
N ALA A 12 -22.59 20.72 15.20
CA ALA A 12 -22.27 20.34 13.82
C ALA A 12 -20.94 20.94 13.37
N ALA A 13 -20.70 22.23 13.63
CA ALA A 13 -19.43 22.89 13.31
C ALA A 13 -18.25 22.24 14.06
N THR A 14 -18.39 21.93 15.35
CA THR A 14 -17.35 21.24 16.12
C THR A 14 -17.07 19.82 15.63
N ALA A 15 -18.09 19.09 15.17
CA ALA A 15 -17.93 17.76 14.61
C ALA A 15 -17.21 17.78 13.26
N VAL A 16 -17.44 18.81 12.43
CA VAL A 16 -16.71 19.03 11.17
C VAL A 16 -15.24 19.35 11.43
N THR A 17 -14.95 20.29 12.34
CA THR A 17 -13.57 20.64 12.72
C THR A 17 -12.81 19.44 13.29
N ALA A 18 -13.47 18.57 14.06
CA ALA A 18 -12.84 17.38 14.64
C ALA A 18 -12.32 16.37 13.61
N LYS A 19 -12.83 16.39 12.37
CA LYS A 19 -12.37 15.49 11.30
C LYS A 19 -11.11 15.98 10.61
N ILE A 20 -10.83 17.28 10.65
CA ILE A 20 -9.71 17.89 9.92
C ILE A 20 -8.50 17.96 10.84
N SER A 21 -7.36 17.43 10.39
CA SER A 21 -6.14 17.47 11.19
C SER A 21 -5.64 18.91 11.38
N VAL A 22 -4.96 19.16 12.51
CA VAL A 22 -4.36 20.47 12.83
C VAL A 22 -3.43 20.95 11.71
N GLN A 23 -2.69 20.02 11.12
CA GLN A 23 -1.74 20.32 10.08
C GLN A 23 -2.44 20.75 8.77
N VAL A 24 -3.57 20.12 8.40
CA VAL A 24 -4.40 20.56 7.28
C VAL A 24 -4.98 21.96 7.55
N HIS A 25 -5.50 22.21 8.75
CA HIS A 25 -5.98 23.56 9.13
C HIS A 25 -4.90 24.62 8.94
N ARG A 26 -3.68 24.36 9.40
CA ARG A 26 -2.54 25.28 9.26
C ARG A 26 -2.21 25.58 7.80
N ASN A 27 -2.24 24.59 6.92
CA ASN A 27 -2.01 24.80 5.49
C ASN A 27 -3.12 25.65 4.86
N LEU A 28 -4.38 25.37 5.20
CA LEU A 28 -5.53 26.14 4.69
C LEU A 28 -5.46 27.60 5.16
N GLU A 29 -4.99 27.86 6.37
CA GLU A 29 -4.78 29.23 6.87
C GLU A 29 -3.69 29.98 6.09
N VAL A 30 -2.53 29.34 5.88
CA VAL A 30 -1.33 29.97 5.31
C VAL A 30 -1.33 29.97 3.78
N ALA A 31 -1.52 28.80 3.17
CA ALA A 31 -1.39 28.58 1.73
C ALA A 31 -2.73 28.61 0.97
N LYS A 32 -3.86 28.66 1.68
CA LYS A 32 -5.24 28.63 1.13
C LYS A 32 -5.61 27.33 0.41
N GLN A 33 -4.74 26.33 0.47
CA GLN A 33 -4.95 24.99 -0.08
C GLN A 33 -4.09 23.96 0.68
N SER A 34 -4.46 22.69 0.63
CA SER A 34 -3.67 21.59 1.19
C SER A 34 -3.75 20.34 0.32
N ASN A 35 -2.69 19.53 0.31
CA ASN A 35 -2.81 18.14 -0.10
C ASN A 35 -3.46 17.37 1.04
N VAL A 36 -4.46 16.54 0.72
CA VAL A 36 -5.26 15.84 1.73
C VAL A 36 -5.50 14.39 1.35
N VAL A 37 -5.59 13.55 2.36
CA VAL A 37 -6.19 12.23 2.32
C VAL A 37 -7.53 12.33 3.03
N VAL A 38 -8.59 11.98 2.31
CA VAL A 38 -9.94 11.86 2.84
C VAL A 38 -10.16 10.38 3.16
N LYS A 39 -10.28 10.07 4.44
CA LYS A 39 -10.55 8.72 4.94
C LYS A 39 -12.05 8.56 5.16
N PHE A 40 -12.59 7.45 4.68
CA PHE A 40 -13.99 7.10 4.84
C PHE A 40 -14.13 5.94 5.82
N TYR A 41 -15.23 5.90 6.56
CA TYR A 41 -15.55 4.73 7.39
C TYR A 41 -15.62 3.47 6.52
N SER A 42 -15.08 2.35 6.99
CA SER A 42 -15.02 1.09 6.24
C SER A 42 -15.66 -0.11 6.95
N ASP A 43 -16.24 0.09 8.14
CA ASP A 43 -16.81 -1.00 8.96
C ASP A 43 -17.87 -1.81 8.22
N GLU A 44 -18.72 -1.13 7.44
CA GLU A 44 -19.79 -1.77 6.67
C GLU A 44 -19.26 -2.73 5.59
N ALA A 45 -18.08 -2.45 5.02
CA ALA A 45 -17.43 -3.37 4.08
C ALA A 45 -17.04 -4.68 4.76
N HIS A 46 -16.48 -4.60 5.97
CA HIS A 46 -16.10 -5.77 6.77
C HIS A 46 -17.32 -6.55 7.26
N ASP A 47 -18.38 -5.88 7.68
CA ASP A 47 -19.65 -6.52 8.05
C ASP A 47 -20.29 -7.24 6.86
N THR A 48 -20.25 -6.62 5.69
CA THR A 48 -20.76 -7.21 4.46
C THR A 48 -19.95 -8.44 4.06
N HIS A 49 -18.63 -8.36 4.10
CA HIS A 49 -17.76 -9.52 3.89
C HIS A 49 -18.08 -10.66 4.87
N ARG A 50 -18.15 -10.38 6.18
CA ARG A 50 -18.49 -11.39 7.21
C ARG A 50 -19.82 -12.07 6.96
N ARG A 51 -20.84 -11.33 6.50
CA ARG A 51 -22.16 -11.88 6.16
C ARG A 51 -22.14 -12.75 4.89
N ARG A 52 -21.31 -12.39 3.90
CA ARG A 52 -21.21 -13.10 2.62
C ARG A 52 -20.35 -14.36 2.71
N LEU A 53 -19.37 -14.40 3.62
CA LEU A 53 -18.42 -15.50 3.72
C LEU A 53 -19.10 -16.79 4.21
N LYS A 54 -18.99 -17.86 3.41
CA LYS A 54 -19.51 -19.18 3.75
C LYS A 54 -18.54 -19.95 4.65
N ALA A 55 -19.07 -20.78 5.54
CA ALA A 55 -18.25 -21.72 6.30
C ALA A 55 -17.47 -22.64 5.35
N GLY A 56 -16.16 -22.79 5.58
CA GLY A 56 -15.28 -23.62 4.75
C GLY A 56 -14.80 -22.96 3.45
N ALA A 57 -15.01 -21.66 3.26
CA ALA A 57 -14.47 -20.93 2.11
C ALA A 57 -12.94 -21.09 2.02
N SER A 58 -12.45 -21.28 0.80
CA SER A 58 -11.02 -21.30 0.50
C SER A 58 -10.40 -19.92 0.71
N ARG A 59 -9.07 -19.88 0.75
CA ARG A 59 -8.31 -18.63 0.82
C ARG A 59 -8.69 -17.68 -0.32
N THR A 60 -8.79 -18.18 -1.54
CA THR A 60 -9.15 -17.39 -2.73
C THR A 60 -10.55 -16.80 -2.60
N GLU A 61 -11.56 -17.62 -2.29
CA GLU A 61 -12.94 -17.14 -2.11
C GLU A 61 -13.07 -16.10 -0.99
N THR A 62 -12.27 -16.26 0.09
CA THR A 62 -12.22 -15.30 1.19
C THR A 62 -11.67 -13.95 0.72
N ILE A 63 -10.55 -13.96 -0.01
CA ILE A 63 -9.94 -12.74 -0.55
C ILE A 63 -10.86 -12.06 -1.55
N GLU A 64 -11.42 -12.81 -2.51
CA GLU A 64 -12.34 -12.27 -3.53
C GLU A 64 -13.55 -11.60 -2.86
N SER A 65 -14.20 -12.28 -1.92
CA SER A 65 -15.32 -11.72 -1.17
C SER A 65 -14.97 -10.43 -0.43
N LEU A 66 -13.76 -10.35 0.15
CA LEU A 66 -13.29 -9.16 0.85
C LEU A 66 -13.03 -8.01 -0.13
N VAL A 67 -12.32 -8.28 -1.23
CA VAL A 67 -11.99 -7.30 -2.29
C VAL A 67 -13.26 -6.73 -2.90
N ASP A 68 -14.24 -7.57 -3.21
CA ASP A 68 -15.53 -7.13 -3.76
C ASP A 68 -16.27 -6.22 -2.78
N SER A 69 -16.33 -6.61 -1.50
CA SER A 69 -17.01 -5.82 -0.46
C SER A 69 -16.33 -4.48 -0.24
N LEU A 70 -15.00 -4.43 -0.26
CA LEU A 70 -14.23 -3.19 -0.14
C LEU A 70 -14.41 -2.27 -1.36
N LYS A 71 -14.37 -2.82 -2.58
CA LYS A 71 -14.58 -2.04 -3.82
C LYS A 71 -16.01 -1.49 -3.92
N GLU A 72 -17.02 -2.30 -3.62
CA GLU A 72 -18.42 -1.90 -3.58
C GLU A 72 -18.65 -0.75 -2.57
N HIS A 73 -18.12 -0.91 -1.36
CA HIS A 73 -18.21 0.10 -0.31
C HIS A 73 -17.51 1.40 -0.72
N THR A 74 -16.29 1.30 -1.24
CA THR A 74 -15.49 2.45 -1.70
C THR A 74 -16.19 3.23 -2.80
N ASN A 75 -16.84 2.56 -3.76
CA ASN A 75 -17.61 3.25 -4.80
C ASN A 75 -18.78 4.04 -4.23
N THR A 76 -19.49 3.47 -3.24
CA THR A 76 -20.63 4.11 -2.59
C THR A 76 -20.20 5.27 -1.70
N SER A 77 -19.23 5.04 -0.81
CA SER A 77 -18.79 6.03 0.18
C SER A 77 -18.09 7.22 -0.45
N GLN A 78 -17.41 7.04 -1.58
CA GLN A 78 -16.68 8.15 -2.22
C GLN A 78 -17.52 8.95 -3.22
N ALA A 79 -18.75 8.52 -3.52
CA ALA A 79 -19.58 9.13 -4.57
C ALA A 79 -19.85 10.63 -4.33
N SER A 80 -20.17 11.01 -3.10
CA SER A 80 -20.43 12.42 -2.73
C SER A 80 -19.20 13.30 -2.92
N VAL A 81 -18.02 12.83 -2.51
CA VAL A 81 -16.76 13.57 -2.68
C VAL A 81 -16.38 13.70 -4.15
N LYS A 82 -16.55 12.64 -4.96
CA LYS A 82 -16.36 12.70 -6.41
C LYS A 82 -17.29 13.73 -7.06
N SER A 83 -18.55 13.80 -6.61
CA SER A 83 -19.50 14.81 -7.08
C SER A 83 -19.06 16.23 -6.70
N LEU A 84 -18.58 16.45 -5.47
CA LEU A 84 -18.04 17.75 -5.07
C LEU A 84 -16.85 18.18 -5.92
N LEU A 85 -15.92 17.26 -6.19
CA LEU A 85 -14.75 17.52 -7.05
C LEU A 85 -15.15 17.85 -8.49
N ALA A 86 -16.07 17.10 -9.08
CA ALA A 86 -16.55 17.34 -10.45
C ALA A 86 -17.24 18.70 -10.63
N ASN A 87 -17.82 19.25 -9.55
CA ASN A 87 -18.54 20.52 -9.57
C ASN A 87 -17.64 21.76 -9.31
N GLN A 88 -16.33 21.57 -9.10
CA GLN A 88 -15.39 22.63 -8.78
C GLN A 88 -14.68 23.16 -10.05
N VAL A 89 -15.43 23.89 -10.88
CA VAL A 89 -15.01 24.36 -12.22
C VAL A 89 -13.77 25.28 -12.20
N GLU A 90 -13.46 25.92 -11.07
CA GLU A 90 -12.32 26.85 -10.91
C GLU A 90 -11.28 26.41 -9.87
N SER A 91 -11.39 25.18 -9.35
CA SER A 91 -10.47 24.71 -8.30
C SER A 91 -9.17 24.15 -8.89
N THR A 92 -8.08 24.36 -8.15
CA THR A 92 -6.79 23.67 -8.37
C THR A 92 -6.78 22.24 -7.83
N ALA A 93 -7.87 21.80 -7.19
CA ALA A 93 -7.97 20.47 -6.60
C ALA A 93 -7.93 19.37 -7.65
N VAL A 94 -7.07 18.36 -7.42
CA VAL A 94 -6.92 17.21 -8.32
C VAL A 94 -6.99 15.92 -7.52
N GLU A 95 -7.95 15.04 -7.85
CA GLU A 95 -7.92 13.65 -7.38
C GLU A 95 -6.72 12.94 -8.02
N VAL A 96 -5.80 12.46 -7.19
CA VAL A 96 -4.58 11.76 -7.66
C VAL A 96 -4.64 10.26 -7.45
N ALA A 97 -5.48 9.80 -6.51
CA ALA A 97 -5.71 8.38 -6.29
C ALA A 97 -6.99 8.16 -5.48
N THR A 98 -7.59 6.99 -5.71
CA THR A 98 -8.58 6.37 -4.85
C THR A 98 -8.07 4.97 -4.49
N THR A 99 -8.21 4.58 -3.23
CA THR A 99 -7.84 3.24 -2.73
C THR A 99 -9.00 2.59 -1.99
N TRP A 100 -9.30 1.35 -2.35
CA TRP A 100 -10.37 0.54 -1.80
C TRP A 100 -9.95 -0.25 -0.56
N ILE A 101 -8.67 -0.64 -0.43
CA ILE A 101 -8.25 -1.50 0.71
C ILE A 101 -8.33 -0.77 2.05
N ASP A 102 -8.14 0.56 2.04
CA ASP A 102 -8.26 1.42 3.19
C ASP A 102 -9.37 2.48 3.02
N CYS A 103 -10.19 2.40 1.98
CA CYS A 103 -11.26 3.36 1.69
C CYS A 103 -10.79 4.82 1.83
N SER A 104 -9.76 5.21 1.07
CA SER A 104 -9.20 6.56 1.08
C SER A 104 -9.26 7.20 -0.30
N MET A 105 -9.32 8.54 -0.32
CA MET A 105 -9.15 9.35 -1.52
C MET A 105 -8.05 10.39 -1.30
N TYR A 106 -7.19 10.58 -2.29
CA TYR A 106 -6.05 11.49 -2.24
C TYR A 106 -6.31 12.66 -3.18
N ILE A 107 -6.31 13.87 -2.63
CA ILE A 107 -6.63 15.10 -3.35
C ILE A 107 -5.48 16.09 -3.14
N ASN A 108 -4.85 16.52 -4.23
CA ASN A 108 -3.85 17.59 -4.18
C ASN A 108 -4.50 18.96 -4.30
N ASN A 109 -3.91 19.98 -3.67
CA ASN A 109 -4.32 21.38 -3.77
C ASN A 109 -5.81 21.63 -3.42
N ALA A 110 -6.38 20.91 -2.46
CA ALA A 110 -7.75 21.12 -2.03
C ALA A 110 -7.90 22.49 -1.32
N PRO A 111 -8.75 23.41 -1.80
CA PRO A 111 -9.01 24.68 -1.13
C PRO A 111 -9.87 24.49 0.12
N ASP A 112 -9.88 25.50 1.00
CA ASP A 112 -10.60 25.44 2.29
C ASP A 112 -12.09 25.13 2.10
N ASP A 113 -12.78 25.80 1.16
CA ASP A 113 -14.22 25.59 0.95
C ASP A 113 -14.55 24.14 0.57
N LEU A 114 -13.69 23.50 -0.23
CA LEU A 114 -13.83 22.09 -0.59
C LEU A 114 -13.58 21.19 0.63
N VAL A 115 -12.50 21.42 1.39
CA VAL A 115 -12.19 20.62 2.58
C VAL A 115 -13.31 20.70 3.61
N GLN A 116 -13.90 21.87 3.85
CA GLN A 116 -15.04 22.03 4.76
C GLN A 116 -16.28 21.29 4.25
N LYS A 117 -16.59 21.37 2.94
CA LYS A 117 -17.71 20.63 2.33
C LYS A 117 -17.53 19.12 2.45
N ILE A 118 -16.30 18.62 2.25
CA ILE A 118 -15.97 17.19 2.40
C ILE A 118 -16.12 16.77 3.87
N ALA A 119 -15.57 17.53 4.83
CA ALA A 119 -15.66 17.21 6.25
C ALA A 119 -17.11 17.17 6.78
N ALA A 120 -18.00 17.96 6.18
CA ALA A 120 -19.43 17.94 6.50
C ALA A 120 -20.16 16.65 6.09
N LEU A 121 -19.59 15.82 5.21
CA LEU A 121 -20.20 14.57 4.78
C LEU A 121 -20.16 13.51 5.91
N PRO A 122 -21.27 12.84 6.22
CA PRO A 122 -21.32 11.86 7.31
C PRO A 122 -20.43 10.63 7.07
N GLU A 123 -20.20 10.24 5.81
CA GLU A 123 -19.36 9.11 5.41
C GLU A 123 -17.84 9.36 5.58
N VAL A 124 -17.43 10.63 5.75
CA VAL A 124 -16.03 11.00 5.97
C VAL A 124 -15.68 10.82 7.45
N GLU A 125 -14.65 10.01 7.71
CA GLU A 125 -14.09 9.75 9.03
C GLU A 125 -13.09 10.83 9.43
N SER A 126 -12.10 11.11 8.56
CA SER A 126 -11.06 12.10 8.84
C SER A 126 -10.43 12.66 7.55
N ILE A 127 -9.79 13.82 7.68
CA ILE A 127 -9.04 14.50 6.63
C ILE A 127 -7.67 14.89 7.19
N TYR A 128 -6.61 14.36 6.61
CA TYR A 128 -5.23 14.59 7.06
C TYR A 128 -4.27 14.75 5.88
N GLU A 129 -3.01 15.12 6.12
CA GLU A 129 -2.02 15.24 5.04
C GLU A 129 -1.47 13.87 4.60
N PRO A 130 -1.17 13.68 3.31
CA PRO A 130 -0.54 12.44 2.85
C PRO A 130 0.82 12.22 3.52
N VAL A 131 1.07 10.99 3.99
CA VAL A 131 2.35 10.61 4.57
C VAL A 131 3.32 10.18 3.48
N ALA A 132 4.57 10.61 3.58
CA ALA A 132 5.68 10.08 2.79
C ALA A 132 6.78 9.62 3.74
N MET A 133 7.22 8.38 3.59
CA MET A 133 8.27 7.79 4.42
C MET A 133 9.59 7.83 3.68
N ALA A 134 10.65 8.24 4.38
CA ALA A 134 12.01 8.12 3.87
C ALA A 134 12.45 6.65 3.97
N LEU A 135 13.22 6.20 2.98
CA LEU A 135 13.98 4.97 3.09
C LEU A 135 15.37 5.31 3.61
N ASP A 136 15.88 4.49 4.52
CA ASP A 136 17.29 4.55 4.85
C ASP A 136 18.11 4.14 3.63
N GLU A 137 19.19 4.88 3.37
CA GLU A 137 20.11 4.52 2.30
C GLU A 137 20.78 3.18 2.60
N THR A 138 20.80 2.28 1.61
CA THR A 138 21.65 1.11 1.69
C THR A 138 23.10 1.57 1.71
N LYS A 139 23.78 1.35 2.84
CA LYS A 139 25.23 1.51 2.91
C LYS A 139 25.87 0.35 2.16
N SER A 140 26.36 0.63 0.96
CA SER A 140 27.37 -0.22 0.33
C SER A 140 28.71 0.32 0.78
N ASP A 141 29.50 -0.49 1.49
CA ASP A 141 30.94 -0.29 1.45
C ASP A 141 31.32 -0.56 -0.01
N ASP A 142 32.08 0.30 -0.69
CA ASP A 142 32.44 0.19 -2.13
C ASP A 142 33.29 -1.06 -2.48
N ILE A 143 33.23 -2.09 -1.65
CA ILE A 143 33.76 -3.42 -1.88
C ILE A 143 32.88 -4.06 -2.96
N PRO A 144 33.45 -4.37 -4.14
CA PRO A 144 32.73 -5.13 -5.15
C PRO A 144 32.17 -6.39 -4.51
N ALA A 145 30.88 -6.64 -4.69
CA ALA A 145 30.29 -7.91 -4.28
C ALA A 145 31.20 -9.03 -4.78
N SER A 146 31.69 -9.85 -3.85
CA SER A 146 32.42 -11.05 -4.25
C SER A 146 31.50 -11.86 -5.17
N ALA A 147 32.07 -12.54 -6.18
CA ALA A 147 31.28 -13.47 -6.98
C ALA A 147 30.47 -14.37 -6.03
N VAL A 148 29.22 -14.65 -6.38
CA VAL A 148 28.35 -15.53 -5.58
C VAL A 148 29.02 -16.90 -5.51
N ASN A 149 29.84 -17.06 -4.47
CA ASN A 149 30.38 -18.33 -4.05
C ASN A 149 29.27 -18.92 -3.18
N GLU A 150 28.96 -20.20 -3.31
CA GLU A 150 27.90 -20.91 -2.57
C GLU A 150 28.16 -20.99 -1.03
N VAL A 151 28.80 -19.98 -0.46
CA VAL A 151 29.00 -19.76 0.96
C VAL A 151 27.69 -19.23 1.53
N ILE A 152 27.24 -19.85 2.61
CA ILE A 152 26.04 -19.44 3.31
C ILE A 152 26.33 -18.11 4.01
N GLU A 153 25.45 -17.12 3.82
CA GLU A 153 25.61 -15.82 4.44
C GLU A 153 25.55 -15.92 5.97
N TRP A 154 26.41 -15.17 6.66
CA TRP A 154 26.56 -15.28 8.13
C TRP A 154 25.23 -15.10 8.88
N GLY A 155 24.36 -14.21 8.39
CA GLY A 155 23.05 -13.94 8.99
C GLY A 155 22.12 -15.15 8.88
N ILE A 156 22.22 -15.88 7.76
CA ILE A 156 21.45 -17.09 7.48
C ILE A 156 21.93 -18.24 8.38
N GLU A 157 23.24 -18.40 8.56
CA GLU A 157 23.81 -19.35 9.52
C GLU A 157 23.37 -19.03 10.96
N LYS A 158 23.43 -17.75 11.35
CA LYS A 158 23.10 -17.30 12.70
C LYS A 158 21.65 -17.63 13.09
N ILE A 159 20.71 -17.53 12.16
CA ILE A 159 19.29 -17.88 12.40
C ILE A 159 19.00 -19.38 12.19
N GLN A 160 20.02 -20.20 11.93
CA GLN A 160 19.91 -21.65 11.76
C GLN A 160 19.02 -22.10 10.58
N ALA A 161 18.88 -21.27 9.55
CA ALA A 161 18.15 -21.65 8.34
C ALA A 161 18.72 -22.92 7.65
N PRO A 162 20.06 -23.15 7.61
CA PRO A 162 20.60 -24.37 7.02
C PRO A 162 20.13 -25.67 7.69
N ALA A 163 19.81 -25.63 9.00
CA ALA A 163 19.25 -26.79 9.69
C ALA A 163 17.85 -27.15 9.18
N LEU A 164 17.04 -26.15 8.79
CA LEU A 164 15.74 -26.39 8.15
C LEU A 164 15.90 -26.90 6.72
N TRP A 165 16.86 -26.36 5.98
CA TRP A 165 17.18 -26.79 4.62
C TRP A 165 17.61 -28.26 4.57
N ALA A 166 18.38 -28.73 5.55
CA ALA A 166 18.78 -30.13 5.69
C ALA A 166 17.59 -31.07 5.93
N ASN A 167 16.49 -30.55 6.47
CA ASN A 167 15.21 -31.25 6.62
C ASN A 167 14.27 -31.04 5.41
N GLY A 168 14.76 -30.47 4.31
CA GLY A 168 13.97 -30.22 3.09
C GLY A 168 13.04 -29.01 3.17
N ILE A 169 13.12 -28.20 4.23
CA ILE A 169 12.25 -27.03 4.41
C ILE A 169 12.96 -25.80 3.82
N LYS A 170 12.63 -25.44 2.57
CA LYS A 170 13.29 -24.34 1.84
C LYS A 170 12.33 -23.28 1.29
N GLY A 171 11.05 -23.36 1.66
CA GLY A 171 9.99 -22.44 1.18
C GLY A 171 9.23 -22.95 -0.05
N ASP A 172 9.33 -24.23 -0.38
CA ASP A 172 8.61 -24.84 -1.49
C ASP A 172 7.09 -24.58 -1.39
N GLY A 173 6.47 -24.18 -2.51
CA GLY A 173 5.05 -23.82 -2.59
C GLY A 173 4.68 -22.44 -2.01
N VAL A 174 5.62 -21.75 -1.35
CA VAL A 174 5.40 -20.42 -0.78
C VAL A 174 5.70 -19.34 -1.81
N VAL A 175 4.96 -18.23 -1.71
CA VAL A 175 5.15 -17.03 -2.52
C VAL A 175 5.35 -15.88 -1.55
N VAL A 176 6.51 -15.22 -1.63
CA VAL A 176 6.89 -14.08 -0.79
C VAL A 176 6.82 -12.80 -1.62
N ALA A 177 6.30 -11.73 -1.04
CA ALA A 177 6.24 -10.43 -1.69
C ALA A 177 6.99 -9.38 -0.88
N ASN A 178 7.48 -8.35 -1.56
CA ASN A 178 7.81 -7.08 -0.92
C ASN A 178 7.06 -5.92 -1.56
N ILE A 179 6.85 -4.88 -0.75
CA ILE A 179 6.56 -3.53 -1.20
C ILE A 179 7.81 -2.72 -0.90
N ASP A 180 8.55 -2.31 -1.93
CA ASP A 180 9.88 -1.71 -1.76
C ASP A 180 10.29 -0.83 -2.96
N THR A 181 11.57 -0.55 -3.18
CA THR A 181 12.10 0.20 -4.33
C THR A 181 12.04 -0.55 -5.66
N GLY A 182 11.54 -1.78 -5.63
CA GLY A 182 11.49 -2.72 -6.74
C GLY A 182 12.46 -3.90 -6.55
N VAL A 183 12.62 -4.73 -7.59
CA VAL A 183 13.57 -5.86 -7.57
C VAL A 183 14.25 -5.99 -8.92
N ARG A 184 15.57 -6.15 -8.96
CA ARG A 184 16.31 -6.51 -10.18
C ARG A 184 16.07 -7.99 -10.53
N TYR A 185 15.02 -8.30 -11.30
CA TYR A 185 14.66 -9.68 -11.65
C TYR A 185 15.76 -10.45 -12.40
N THR A 186 16.68 -9.75 -13.07
CA THR A 186 17.80 -10.38 -13.79
C THR A 186 18.94 -10.83 -12.87
N HIS A 187 18.90 -10.50 -11.57
CA HIS A 187 19.94 -10.87 -10.62
C HIS A 187 20.07 -12.40 -10.53
N GLU A 188 21.29 -12.92 -10.59
CA GLU A 188 21.54 -14.37 -10.61
C GLU A 188 20.94 -15.14 -9.41
N ALA A 189 20.92 -14.54 -8.23
CA ALA A 189 20.30 -15.09 -7.03
C ALA A 189 18.75 -15.06 -7.02
N LEU A 190 18.11 -14.28 -7.90
CA LEU A 190 16.65 -14.05 -7.88
C LEU A 190 15.93 -14.44 -9.17
N LYS A 191 16.63 -14.51 -10.31
CA LYS A 191 16.01 -14.73 -11.63
C LYS A 191 15.27 -16.06 -11.73
N SER A 192 15.74 -17.09 -11.01
CA SER A 192 15.21 -18.45 -11.12
C SER A 192 13.89 -18.67 -10.36
N ASN A 193 13.61 -17.84 -9.36
CA ASN A 193 12.44 -17.97 -8.49
C ASN A 193 11.48 -16.79 -8.55
N TRP A 194 11.65 -15.87 -9.49
CA TRP A 194 10.59 -14.91 -9.83
C TRP A 194 9.37 -15.64 -10.39
N ARG A 195 8.17 -15.27 -9.92
CA ARG A 195 6.91 -15.65 -10.59
C ARG A 195 6.56 -14.56 -11.59
N SER A 196 6.68 -14.84 -12.89
CA SER A 196 6.42 -13.84 -13.94
C SER A 196 4.95 -13.45 -14.08
N GLU A 197 4.05 -14.41 -13.91
CA GLU A 197 2.61 -14.20 -13.99
C GLU A 197 2.09 -13.53 -12.71
N TYR A 198 1.42 -12.39 -12.83
CA TYR A 198 0.92 -11.60 -11.68
C TYR A 198 2.01 -11.33 -10.63
N GLY A 199 3.21 -11.06 -11.13
CA GLY A 199 4.45 -11.06 -10.34
C GLY A 199 5.01 -9.70 -10.00
N TRP A 200 4.50 -8.65 -10.63
CA TRP A 200 5.11 -7.34 -10.64
C TRP A 200 4.05 -6.27 -10.78
N PHE A 201 4.19 -5.22 -10.00
CA PHE A 201 3.45 -3.99 -10.19
C PHE A 201 4.32 -2.77 -9.93
N ASP A 202 4.25 -1.81 -10.83
CA ASP A 202 4.92 -0.52 -10.73
C ASP A 202 3.89 0.60 -10.86
N PRO A 203 3.37 1.13 -9.75
CA PRO A 203 2.36 2.19 -9.77
C PRO A 203 2.92 3.56 -10.19
N TYR A 204 4.25 3.70 -10.35
CA TYR A 204 4.89 4.93 -10.78
C TYR A 204 4.97 5.00 -12.32
N ASP A 205 5.72 4.06 -12.90
CA ASP A 205 6.11 4.12 -14.31
C ASP A 205 5.43 3.03 -15.16
N LYS A 206 4.64 2.14 -14.54
CA LYS A 206 3.99 0.99 -15.19
C LYS A 206 4.96 0.12 -16.00
N THR A 207 6.17 -0.07 -15.47
CA THR A 207 7.17 -0.93 -16.11
C THR A 207 6.67 -2.37 -16.24
N GLU A 208 6.92 -2.99 -17.40
CA GLU A 208 6.51 -4.37 -17.69
C GLU A 208 7.26 -5.40 -16.84
N LEU A 209 8.52 -5.10 -16.52
CA LEU A 209 9.42 -6.02 -15.84
C LEU A 209 9.95 -5.39 -14.56
N PRO A 210 10.17 -6.21 -13.50
CA PRO A 210 10.75 -5.72 -12.27
C PRO A 210 12.07 -4.99 -12.51
N ASN A 211 12.22 -3.84 -11.89
CA ASN A 211 13.46 -3.10 -11.90
C ASN A 211 13.66 -2.47 -10.53
N ASP A 212 14.90 -2.20 -10.21
CA ASP A 212 15.28 -1.52 -8.99
C ASP A 212 16.49 -0.65 -9.27
N ARG A 213 16.28 0.67 -9.22
CA ARG A 213 17.34 1.66 -9.43
C ARG A 213 18.07 2.02 -8.14
N TRP A 214 17.50 1.64 -7.00
CA TRP A 214 17.98 2.02 -5.67
C TRP A 214 18.68 0.86 -4.96
N GLY A 215 18.32 -0.38 -5.28
CA GLY A 215 18.97 -1.60 -4.78
C GLY A 215 18.43 -2.12 -3.45
N HIS A 216 17.76 -1.27 -2.66
CA HIS A 216 17.18 -1.64 -1.36
C HIS A 216 16.23 -2.84 -1.47
N GLY A 217 15.23 -2.76 -2.35
CA GLY A 217 14.26 -3.83 -2.53
C GLY A 217 14.87 -5.12 -3.08
N THR A 218 15.88 -5.02 -3.96
CA THR A 218 16.65 -6.20 -4.43
C THR A 218 17.40 -6.87 -3.30
N HIS A 219 18.04 -6.10 -2.42
CA HIS A 219 18.75 -6.60 -1.25
C HIS A 219 17.79 -7.29 -0.26
N VAL A 220 16.66 -6.64 0.03
CA VAL A 220 15.60 -7.18 0.90
C VAL A 220 15.04 -8.48 0.32
N MET A 221 14.71 -8.52 -0.97
CA MET A 221 14.21 -9.74 -1.62
C MET A 221 15.26 -10.85 -1.61
N GLY A 222 16.53 -10.53 -1.85
CA GLY A 222 17.66 -11.45 -1.73
C GLY A 222 17.75 -12.08 -0.34
N THR A 223 17.60 -11.28 0.71
CA THR A 223 17.60 -11.77 2.10
C THR A 223 16.48 -12.78 2.36
N MET A 224 15.31 -12.58 1.76
CA MET A 224 14.17 -13.49 1.96
C MET A 224 14.30 -14.78 1.14
N VAL A 225 14.61 -14.66 -0.15
CA VAL A 225 14.48 -15.78 -1.12
C VAL A 225 15.66 -15.95 -2.08
N GLY A 226 16.75 -15.23 -1.88
CA GLY A 226 17.96 -15.38 -2.68
C GLY A 226 18.44 -16.83 -2.69
N THR A 227 18.81 -17.33 -3.86
CA THR A 227 19.43 -18.66 -4.00
C THR A 227 20.91 -18.62 -3.57
N GLN A 228 21.62 -19.74 -3.72
CA GLN A 228 23.08 -19.80 -3.53
C GLN A 228 23.55 -19.42 -2.11
N GLY A 229 22.77 -19.76 -1.08
CA GLY A 229 23.15 -19.54 0.32
C GLY A 229 22.82 -18.13 0.86
N ILE A 230 22.15 -17.28 0.07
CA ILE A 230 21.86 -15.88 0.42
C ILE A 230 20.55 -15.72 1.21
N GLY A 231 19.46 -16.32 0.73
CA GLY A 231 18.13 -16.10 1.26
C GLY A 231 17.66 -17.19 2.21
N VAL A 232 16.77 -16.83 3.14
CA VAL A 232 16.20 -17.76 4.14
C VAL A 232 15.39 -18.89 3.50
N ALA A 233 14.58 -18.57 2.49
CA ALA A 233 13.67 -19.49 1.81
C ALA A 233 13.98 -19.56 0.30
N PRO A 234 15.10 -20.21 -0.09
CA PRO A 234 15.61 -20.14 -1.46
C PRO A 234 14.73 -20.84 -2.51
N ASN A 235 13.81 -21.72 -2.10
CA ASN A 235 12.86 -22.37 -3.01
C ASN A 235 11.51 -21.65 -3.09
N ALA A 236 11.27 -20.63 -2.27
CA ALA A 236 10.06 -19.82 -2.38
C ALA A 236 10.08 -19.03 -3.69
N LYS A 237 8.90 -18.85 -4.30
CA LYS A 237 8.74 -17.91 -5.40
C LYS A 237 8.60 -16.49 -4.84
N TRP A 238 8.97 -15.51 -5.64
CA TRP A 238 8.73 -14.11 -5.28
C TRP A 238 7.93 -13.31 -6.30
N ILE A 239 7.25 -12.31 -5.76
CA ILE A 239 6.61 -11.21 -6.48
C ILE A 239 6.98 -9.90 -5.81
N ALA A 240 6.79 -8.77 -6.48
CA ALA A 240 7.14 -7.48 -5.92
C ALA A 240 6.22 -6.37 -6.39
N CYS A 241 6.09 -5.34 -5.56
CA CYS A 241 5.53 -4.07 -5.96
C CYS A 241 6.50 -2.93 -5.65
N LYS A 242 6.70 -2.04 -6.62
CA LYS A 242 7.52 -0.84 -6.46
C LYS A 242 6.74 0.24 -5.71
N GLY A 243 6.64 0.12 -4.39
CA GLY A 243 5.92 1.07 -3.54
C GLY A 243 6.72 2.29 -3.14
N CYS A 244 8.04 2.29 -3.40
CA CYS A 244 8.94 3.38 -3.07
C CYS A 244 9.77 3.82 -4.28
N ASN A 245 9.93 5.13 -4.43
CA ASN A 245 10.84 5.72 -5.42
C ASN A 245 11.53 6.92 -4.76
N TYR A 246 12.75 6.72 -4.25
CA TYR A 246 13.47 7.61 -3.33
C TYR A 246 12.76 7.82 -1.96
N VAL A 247 11.45 8.01 -1.98
CA VAL A 247 10.53 8.03 -0.84
C VAL A 247 9.36 7.08 -1.08
N CYS A 248 8.76 6.60 0.00
CA CYS A 248 7.57 5.75 -0.04
C CYS A 248 6.32 6.60 0.18
N GLN A 249 5.64 6.93 -0.91
CA GLN A 249 4.40 7.72 -0.88
C GLN A 249 3.24 6.84 -0.40
N GLN A 250 2.45 7.29 0.58
CA GLN A 250 1.36 6.51 1.18
C GLN A 250 0.44 5.88 0.12
N HIS A 251 -0.06 6.67 -0.84
CA HIS A 251 -0.97 6.16 -1.88
C HIS A 251 -0.32 5.09 -2.78
N MET A 252 0.99 5.13 -3.00
CA MET A 252 1.69 4.11 -3.80
C MET A 252 1.86 2.81 -3.00
N LEU A 253 2.16 2.91 -1.71
CA LEU A 253 2.20 1.75 -0.81
C LEU A 253 0.85 1.07 -0.70
N VAL A 254 -0.23 1.84 -0.57
CA VAL A 254 -1.59 1.31 -0.48
C VAL A 254 -2.00 0.66 -1.81
N LYS A 255 -1.70 1.28 -2.97
CA LYS A 255 -1.88 0.64 -4.29
C LYS A 255 -1.10 -0.67 -4.42
N CYS A 256 0.12 -0.73 -3.86
CA CYS A 256 0.86 -1.98 -3.80
C CYS A 256 0.20 -3.03 -2.90
N ALA A 257 -0.35 -2.63 -1.76
CA ALA A 257 -1.10 -3.54 -0.89
C ALA A 257 -2.37 -4.08 -1.59
N GLU A 258 -3.06 -3.25 -2.36
CA GLU A 258 -4.20 -3.66 -3.22
C GLU A 258 -3.79 -4.71 -4.25
N PHE A 259 -2.70 -4.44 -4.98
CA PHE A 259 -2.13 -5.40 -5.93
C PHE A 259 -1.73 -6.70 -5.24
N LEU A 260 -1.07 -6.66 -4.08
CA LEU A 260 -0.67 -7.89 -3.39
C LEU A 260 -1.88 -8.64 -2.81
N LEU A 261 -2.96 -7.96 -2.46
CA LEU A 261 -4.20 -8.63 -2.02
C LEU A 261 -4.96 -9.24 -3.19
N CYS A 262 -5.00 -8.59 -4.36
CA CYS A 262 -5.58 -9.16 -5.57
C CYS A 262 -4.77 -8.75 -6.81
N PRO A 263 -3.78 -9.57 -7.20
CA PRO A 263 -2.89 -9.25 -8.31
C PRO A 263 -3.62 -9.04 -9.62
N HIS A 264 -3.08 -8.14 -10.45
CA HIS A 264 -3.65 -7.73 -11.73
C HIS A 264 -2.52 -7.41 -12.72
N ASP A 265 -2.84 -7.06 -13.96
CA ASP A 265 -1.84 -6.57 -14.91
C ASP A 265 -1.39 -5.14 -14.60
N LYS A 266 -0.37 -4.62 -15.30
CA LYS A 266 0.20 -3.28 -15.04
C LYS A 266 -0.81 -2.12 -15.11
N ASP A 267 -1.96 -2.32 -15.76
CA ASP A 267 -2.99 -1.31 -15.96
C ASP A 267 -4.14 -1.44 -14.96
N GLY A 268 -4.08 -2.40 -14.03
CA GLY A 268 -5.15 -2.65 -13.08
C GLY A 268 -6.25 -3.56 -13.61
N ASN A 269 -6.08 -4.15 -14.78
CA ASN A 269 -7.07 -5.04 -15.40
C ASN A 269 -6.75 -6.52 -15.12
N ASN A 270 -7.69 -7.38 -15.47
CA ASN A 270 -7.57 -8.84 -15.34
C ASN A 270 -7.14 -9.29 -13.93
N PRO A 271 -7.86 -8.92 -12.86
CA PRO A 271 -7.49 -9.33 -11.51
C PRO A 271 -7.62 -10.85 -11.31
N ASP A 272 -6.66 -11.44 -10.61
CA ASP A 272 -6.66 -12.83 -10.16
C ASP A 272 -6.21 -12.91 -8.70
N CYS A 273 -7.19 -12.86 -7.78
CA CYS A 273 -6.91 -12.86 -6.35
C CYS A 273 -6.34 -14.20 -5.85
N SER A 274 -6.45 -15.29 -6.62
CA SER A 274 -5.83 -16.58 -6.27
C SER A 274 -4.30 -16.50 -6.24
N LYS A 275 -3.74 -15.49 -6.93
CA LYS A 275 -2.30 -15.25 -7.04
C LYS A 275 -1.73 -14.46 -5.86
N ALA A 276 -2.53 -14.02 -4.89
CA ALA A 276 -2.06 -13.28 -3.72
C ALA A 276 -0.93 -14.04 -2.99
N PRO A 277 0.17 -13.37 -2.58
CA PRO A 277 1.32 -14.01 -1.94
C PRO A 277 0.97 -14.50 -0.54
N HIS A 278 1.76 -15.43 -0.02
CA HIS A 278 1.56 -15.97 1.33
C HIS A 278 2.14 -15.06 2.41
N VAL A 279 3.19 -14.30 2.07
CA VAL A 279 3.91 -13.40 2.98
C VAL A 279 4.15 -12.08 2.27
N ILE A 280 3.95 -10.97 2.97
CA ILE A 280 4.26 -9.62 2.49
C ILE A 280 5.25 -8.99 3.46
N ASN A 281 6.40 -8.57 2.97
CA ASN A 281 7.43 -7.88 3.73
C ASN A 281 7.47 -6.38 3.38
N ASN A 282 7.49 -5.55 4.42
CA ASN A 282 7.60 -4.09 4.32
C ASN A 282 8.83 -3.64 5.13
N SER A 283 9.98 -3.50 4.46
CA SER A 283 11.24 -3.07 5.09
C SER A 283 11.35 -1.55 5.13
N TRP A 284 10.27 -0.88 5.54
CA TRP A 284 10.17 0.57 5.64
C TRP A 284 9.23 0.93 6.79
N GLY A 285 9.36 2.16 7.28
CA GLY A 285 8.49 2.67 8.32
C GLY A 285 8.81 4.13 8.61
N ALA A 286 7.91 4.79 9.32
CA ALA A 286 8.17 6.12 9.88
C ALA A 286 7.87 6.13 11.36
N HIS A 287 8.65 6.91 12.11
CA HIS A 287 8.32 7.28 13.47
C HIS A 287 7.24 8.36 13.44
N GLY A 288 5.99 7.99 13.71
CA GLY A 288 4.95 8.98 13.96
C GLY A 288 5.20 9.68 15.29
N THR A 289 5.33 11.00 15.30
CA THR A 289 5.00 11.79 16.49
C THR A 289 3.48 11.79 16.59
N LYS A 290 2.94 10.96 17.48
CA LYS A 290 1.51 10.99 17.84
C LYS A 290 1.10 12.37 18.32
#